data_AF-A0A2G1WYP8-F1
#
_entry.id   AF-A0A2G1WYP8-F1
#
_cell.length_a   1.000
_cell.length_b   1.000
_cell.length_c   1.000
_cell.angle_alpha   90.00
_cell.angle_beta   90.00
_cell.angle_gamma   90.00
#
_symmetry.space_group_name_H-M   'P 1'
#
loop_
_entity.id
_entity.type
_entity.pdbx_description
1 polymer ?
#
loop_
_entity_poly.entity_id
_entity_poly.type
_entity_poly.pdbx_seq_one_letter_code
_entity_poly.pdbx_strand_id
1 'polypeptide(L)'
;MDYDTRSATFYRNKVSLATVEGRVEPSFVLPADSPTPYERYVLSESYEFRESTLRYDAATDEFYLNISTRRTDGDDEVSEDTGHSDQTVLGIDLGVNSLAVSSTGTFWQGDDYDHWCREFEKRRGEMQQRGTQAAHKALLRLGKREEAWRKQYIHTIANELVSEAVEHDCDVIAFEDLSDIRERLPHAKWHHVWAFRRLFEYVSYKAPEQGVSVEQVEPTHTSQRCSRTDCGFTHDGNRQGEHFECQKCGYELNADYNAAKNIGVRYARKRQHKLRSSPKS
;
A
#
# COMPACT_ATOMS: atom_id res chain seq x y z
N MET A 1 -5.05 -25.71 -16.99
CA MET A 1 -5.99 -25.27 -18.03
C MET A 1 -6.80 -24.17 -17.41
N ASP A 2 -6.80 -23.00 -18.04
CA ASP A 2 -7.63 -21.87 -17.61
C ASP A 2 -8.92 -21.95 -18.44
N TYR A 3 -10.06 -22.10 -17.76
CA TYR A 3 -11.36 -22.13 -18.42
C TYR A 3 -11.89 -20.69 -18.53
N ASP A 4 -12.19 -20.24 -19.75
CA ASP A 4 -12.71 -18.90 -20.07
C ASP A 4 -14.23 -18.80 -19.81
N THR A 5 -14.73 -17.58 -19.66
CA THR A 5 -16.11 -17.08 -19.45
C THR A 5 -17.22 -17.79 -20.25
N ARG A 6 -16.90 -18.44 -21.38
CA ARG A 6 -17.86 -19.28 -22.12
C ARG A 6 -18.18 -20.61 -21.42
N SER A 7 -17.42 -20.97 -20.39
CA SER A 7 -17.50 -22.25 -19.68
C SER A 7 -18.23 -22.15 -18.35
N ALA A 8 -18.52 -20.94 -17.85
CA ALA A 8 -19.12 -20.72 -16.55
C ALA A 8 -20.03 -19.48 -16.51
N THR A 9 -21.18 -19.60 -15.84
CA THR A 9 -22.08 -18.47 -15.54
C THR A 9 -22.26 -18.37 -14.03
N PHE A 10 -22.17 -17.16 -13.48
CA PHE A 10 -22.13 -16.93 -12.04
C PHE A 10 -23.42 -16.29 -11.54
N TYR A 11 -23.95 -16.87 -10.47
CA TYR A 11 -25.03 -16.32 -9.66
C TYR A 11 -24.48 -16.13 -8.25
N ARG A 12 -25.20 -15.41 -7.39
CA ARG A 12 -24.72 -15.12 -6.02
C ARG A 12 -24.66 -16.34 -5.11
N ASN A 13 -25.51 -17.32 -5.35
CA ASN A 13 -25.64 -18.52 -4.52
C ASN A 13 -25.15 -19.79 -5.22
N LYS A 14 -24.86 -19.73 -6.52
CA LYS A 14 -24.47 -20.89 -7.33
C LYS A 14 -23.62 -20.48 -8.53
N VAL A 15 -22.86 -21.44 -9.05
CA VAL A 15 -22.18 -21.32 -10.34
C VAL A 15 -22.76 -22.36 -11.29
N SER A 16 -22.86 -22.02 -12.57
CA SER A 16 -23.25 -22.94 -13.63
C SER A 16 -22.03 -23.22 -14.51
N LEU A 17 -21.48 -24.43 -14.45
CA LEU A 17 -20.28 -24.86 -15.16
C LEU A 17 -20.63 -25.77 -16.34
N ALA A 18 -19.97 -25.56 -17.48
CA ALA A 18 -20.03 -26.47 -18.62
C ALA A 18 -19.00 -27.61 -18.44
N THR A 19 -19.46 -28.86 -18.50
CA THR A 19 -18.63 -30.07 -18.37
C THR A 19 -18.78 -30.93 -19.62
N VAL A 20 -17.94 -31.97 -19.73
CA VAL A 20 -18.01 -32.95 -20.84
C VAL A 20 -19.32 -33.74 -20.89
N GLU A 21 -20.02 -33.88 -19.75
CA GLU A 21 -21.29 -34.60 -19.64
C GLU A 21 -22.52 -33.67 -19.62
N GLY A 22 -22.32 -32.36 -19.80
CA GLY A 22 -23.39 -31.37 -19.77
C GLY A 22 -23.13 -30.25 -18.76
N ARG A 23 -24.18 -29.51 -18.40
CA ARG A 23 -24.06 -28.35 -17.49
C ARG A 23 -24.35 -28.77 -16.05
N VAL A 24 -23.47 -28.39 -15.12
CA VAL A 24 -23.63 -28.67 -13.68
C VAL A 24 -23.79 -27.33 -12.95
N GLU A 25 -24.73 -27.27 -12.00
CA GLU A 25 -25.01 -26.06 -11.21
C GLU A 25 -24.73 -26.27 -9.71
N PRO A 26 -23.46 -26.33 -9.28
CA PRO A 26 -23.16 -26.43 -7.85
C PRO A 26 -23.47 -25.12 -7.10
N SER A 27 -24.01 -25.27 -5.89
CA SER A 27 -24.19 -24.16 -4.95
C SER A 27 -22.88 -23.87 -4.20
N PHE A 28 -22.68 -22.62 -3.78
CA PHE A 28 -21.52 -22.29 -2.96
C PHE A 28 -21.66 -22.89 -1.55
N VAL A 29 -20.63 -23.59 -1.09
CA VAL A 29 -20.49 -23.99 0.31
C VAL A 29 -19.65 -22.91 0.98
N LEU A 30 -20.32 -22.03 1.72
CA LEU A 30 -19.66 -20.99 2.49
C LEU A 30 -19.34 -21.51 3.90
N PRO A 31 -18.21 -21.11 4.52
CA PRO A 31 -17.93 -21.47 5.91
C PRO A 31 -19.06 -20.98 6.82
N ALA A 32 -19.41 -21.78 7.84
CA ALA A 32 -20.54 -21.50 8.74
C ALA A 32 -20.33 -20.31 9.68
N ASP A 33 -19.07 -19.85 9.83
CA ASP A 33 -18.71 -18.75 10.72
C ASP A 33 -18.88 -17.39 10.01
N SER A 34 -19.52 -16.43 10.67
CA SER A 34 -19.80 -15.10 10.13
C SER A 34 -18.96 -14.01 10.82
N PRO A 35 -18.54 -12.95 10.10
CA PRO A 35 -18.58 -12.79 8.64
C PRO A 35 -17.27 -13.27 8.03
N THR A 36 -17.31 -14.34 7.22
CA THR A 36 -16.18 -14.63 6.34
C THR A 36 -16.12 -13.63 5.19
N PRO A 37 -14.93 -13.36 4.63
CA PRO A 37 -14.79 -12.41 3.51
C PRO A 37 -15.71 -12.72 2.31
N TYR A 38 -16.06 -13.99 2.09
CA TYR A 38 -16.93 -14.40 0.99
C TYR A 38 -18.33 -13.78 1.04
N GLU A 39 -18.95 -13.67 2.22
CA GLU A 39 -20.29 -13.06 2.35
C GLU A 39 -20.28 -11.60 1.88
N ARG A 40 -19.20 -10.88 2.22
CA ARG A 40 -19.01 -9.47 1.81
C ARG A 40 -18.89 -9.31 0.30
N TYR A 41 -18.16 -10.19 -0.39
CA TYR A 41 -17.84 -10.00 -1.81
C TYR A 41 -18.79 -10.72 -2.78
N VAL A 42 -19.36 -11.86 -2.38
CA VAL A 42 -20.15 -12.73 -3.26
C VAL A 42 -21.66 -12.51 -3.07
N LEU A 43 -22.10 -12.26 -1.82
CA LEU A 43 -23.51 -12.12 -1.49
C LEU A 43 -24.00 -10.66 -1.52
N SER A 44 -23.12 -9.71 -1.23
CA SER A 44 -23.46 -8.27 -1.19
C SER A 44 -23.85 -7.71 -2.56
N GLU A 45 -24.82 -6.78 -2.56
CA GLU A 45 -25.17 -5.99 -3.75
C GLU A 45 -24.15 -4.93 -4.12
N SER A 46 -23.25 -4.60 -3.20
CA SER A 46 -22.19 -3.62 -3.41
C SER A 46 -21.04 -4.14 -4.27
N TYR A 47 -21.06 -5.39 -4.72
CA TYR A 47 -20.00 -5.99 -5.53
C TYR A 47 -20.54 -6.67 -6.79
N GLU A 48 -19.95 -6.35 -7.94
CA GLU A 48 -20.25 -6.92 -9.24
C GLU A 48 -19.18 -7.94 -9.63
N PHE A 49 -19.59 -9.13 -10.10
CA PHE A 49 -18.67 -10.11 -10.66
C PHE A 49 -18.12 -9.63 -12.00
N ARG A 50 -16.80 -9.70 -12.17
CA ARG A 50 -16.13 -9.29 -13.40
C ARG A 50 -15.56 -10.46 -14.18
N GLU A 51 -14.71 -11.23 -13.52
CA GLU A 51 -13.97 -12.31 -14.15
C GLU A 51 -13.96 -13.52 -13.24
N SER A 52 -13.77 -14.66 -13.87
CA SER A 52 -13.61 -15.92 -13.16
C SER A 52 -12.59 -16.78 -13.87
N THR A 53 -11.73 -17.44 -13.11
CA THR A 53 -10.83 -18.46 -13.66
C THR A 53 -10.98 -19.72 -12.85
N LEU A 54 -11.36 -20.81 -13.50
CA LEU A 54 -11.31 -22.14 -12.90
C LEU A 54 -9.94 -22.75 -13.13
N ARG A 55 -9.27 -23.13 -12.05
CA ARG A 55 -7.93 -23.73 -12.05
C ARG A 55 -7.99 -25.10 -11.39
N TYR A 56 -7.50 -26.11 -12.11
CA TYR A 56 -7.29 -27.44 -11.55
C TYR A 56 -5.92 -27.55 -10.90
N ASP A 57 -5.87 -28.03 -9.65
CA ASP A 57 -4.64 -28.40 -8.96
C ASP A 57 -4.50 -29.92 -8.93
N ALA A 58 -3.58 -30.44 -9.74
CA ALA A 58 -3.31 -31.87 -9.83
C ALA A 58 -2.65 -32.46 -8.58
N ALA A 59 -2.12 -31.64 -7.67
CA ALA A 59 -1.48 -32.12 -6.45
C ALA A 59 -2.50 -32.45 -5.35
N THR A 60 -3.57 -31.65 -5.25
CA THR A 60 -4.66 -31.88 -4.29
C THR A 60 -5.89 -32.56 -4.91
N ASP A 61 -5.92 -32.71 -6.24
CA ASP A 61 -7.07 -33.22 -7.01
C ASP A 61 -8.32 -32.34 -6.82
N GLU A 62 -8.11 -31.01 -6.75
CA GLU A 62 -9.15 -30.03 -6.48
C GLU A 62 -9.25 -28.97 -7.59
N PHE A 63 -10.46 -28.45 -7.77
CA PHE A 63 -10.70 -27.28 -8.61
C PHE A 63 -10.83 -26.02 -7.74
N TYR A 64 -9.99 -25.03 -8.01
CA TYR A 64 -10.04 -23.71 -7.43
C TYR A 64 -10.73 -22.76 -8.38
N LEU A 65 -11.82 -22.14 -7.93
CA LEU A 65 -12.52 -21.11 -8.67
C LEU A 65 -12.09 -19.74 -8.14
N ASN A 66 -11.32 -19.00 -8.94
CA ASN A 66 -10.96 -17.62 -8.63
C ASN A 66 -12.05 -16.70 -9.17
N ILE A 67 -12.61 -15.86 -8.31
CA ILE A 67 -13.66 -14.90 -8.67
C ILE A 67 -13.13 -13.50 -8.42
N SER A 68 -13.14 -12.66 -9.45
CA SER A 68 -12.80 -11.25 -9.36
C SER A 68 -14.08 -10.45 -9.23
N THR A 69 -14.21 -9.71 -8.13
CA THR A 69 -15.33 -8.80 -7.87
C THR A 69 -14.83 -7.36 -7.90
N ARG A 70 -15.70 -6.46 -8.34
CA ARG A 70 -15.47 -5.02 -8.28
C ARG A 70 -16.55 -4.41 -7.40
N ARG A 71 -16.15 -3.57 -6.43
CA ARG A 71 -17.14 -2.80 -5.68
C ARG A 71 -17.87 -1.86 -6.65
N THR A 72 -19.18 -1.99 -6.72
CA THR A 72 -20.04 -0.98 -7.35
C THR A 72 -20.24 0.07 -6.29
N ASP A 73 -19.34 1.05 -6.26
CA ASP A 73 -19.60 2.29 -5.56
C ASP A 73 -20.89 2.84 -6.19
N GLY A 74 -21.97 2.90 -5.42
CA GLY A 74 -23.21 3.50 -5.90
C GLY A 74 -23.01 4.99 -5.89
N ASP A 75 -22.35 5.56 -6.91
CA ASP A 75 -22.09 6.99 -7.07
C ASP A 75 -21.67 7.75 -5.80
N ASP A 76 -21.13 7.07 -4.79
CA ASP A 76 -20.27 7.67 -3.79
C ASP A 76 -18.90 7.80 -4.46
N GLU A 77 -18.86 8.68 -5.49
CA GLU A 77 -17.65 9.46 -5.73
C GLU A 77 -17.15 9.84 -4.34
N VAL A 78 -15.97 9.35 -3.95
CA VAL A 78 -15.25 9.84 -2.78
C VAL A 78 -15.31 11.34 -2.94
N SER A 79 -16.17 12.02 -2.17
CA SER A 79 -16.72 13.29 -2.64
C SER A 79 -15.56 14.18 -3.04
N GLU A 80 -15.44 14.52 -4.32
CA GLU A 80 -14.37 15.43 -4.75
C GLU A 80 -14.52 16.81 -4.09
N ASP A 81 -15.65 17.05 -3.42
CA ASP A 81 -15.90 18.28 -2.69
C ASP A 81 -16.99 18.10 -1.61
N THR A 82 -16.75 17.31 -0.56
CA THR A 82 -17.35 17.71 0.72
C THR A 82 -16.56 18.94 1.14
N GLY A 83 -17.16 20.11 0.92
CA GLY A 83 -16.68 21.42 1.34
C GLY A 83 -16.53 21.58 2.87
N HIS A 84 -16.21 20.51 3.60
CA HIS A 84 -15.65 20.57 4.93
C HIS A 84 -14.22 21.12 4.80
N SER A 85 -14.03 22.30 5.38
CA SER A 85 -12.75 23.01 5.44
C SER A 85 -11.67 22.25 6.23
N ASP A 86 -12.07 21.18 6.94
CA ASP A 86 -11.30 20.57 8.02
C ASP A 86 -11.09 19.07 7.76
N GLN A 87 -10.50 18.72 6.61
CA GLN A 87 -10.06 17.33 6.39
C GLN A 87 -8.86 17.02 7.30
N THR A 88 -8.90 15.88 7.97
CA THR A 88 -7.80 15.36 8.78
C THR A 88 -6.83 14.60 7.89
N VAL A 89 -5.53 14.87 8.04
CA VAL A 89 -4.49 14.39 7.12
C VAL A 89 -3.42 13.64 7.90
N LEU A 90 -3.16 12.39 7.50
CA LEU A 90 -2.03 11.60 7.96
C LEU A 90 -0.87 11.77 6.97
N GLY A 91 0.18 12.49 7.38
CA GLY A 91 1.41 12.60 6.58
C GLY A 91 2.33 11.40 6.80
N ILE A 92 2.83 10.82 5.72
CA ILE A 92 3.74 9.66 5.74
C ILE A 92 5.06 10.02 5.06
N ASP A 93 6.14 9.99 5.83
CA ASP A 93 7.51 10.06 5.30
C ASP A 93 8.05 8.65 5.02
N LEU A 94 8.80 8.48 3.94
CA LEU A 94 9.35 7.19 3.51
C LEU A 94 10.88 7.27 3.51
N GLY A 95 11.54 6.38 4.26
CA GLY A 95 12.98 6.47 4.52
C GLY A 95 13.72 5.14 4.48
N VAL A 96 15.05 5.22 4.45
CA VAL A 96 15.92 4.03 4.44
C VAL A 96 16.07 3.40 5.83
N ASN A 97 16.03 4.21 6.89
CA ASN A 97 16.14 3.72 8.28
C ASN A 97 14.79 3.19 8.76
N SER A 98 13.74 4.00 8.64
CA SER A 98 12.35 3.58 8.80
C SER A 98 11.68 3.57 7.44
N LEU A 99 11.06 2.44 7.06
CA LEU A 99 10.37 2.30 5.78
C LEU A 99 9.23 3.30 5.63
N ALA A 100 8.55 3.61 6.74
CA ALA A 100 7.56 4.67 6.83
C ALA A 100 7.59 5.30 8.23
N VAL A 101 7.22 6.58 8.32
CA VAL A 101 6.98 7.31 9.58
C VAL A 101 5.71 8.14 9.42
N SER A 102 4.79 8.03 10.39
CA SER A 102 3.52 8.78 10.38
C SER A 102 3.62 10.10 11.15
N SER A 103 2.80 11.09 10.77
CA SER A 103 2.71 12.38 11.46
C SER A 103 2.09 12.30 12.86
N THR A 104 1.43 11.18 13.17
CA THR A 104 0.90 10.79 14.48
C THR A 104 1.97 10.18 15.39
N GLY A 105 3.05 9.62 14.82
CA GLY A 105 4.25 9.21 15.57
C GLY A 105 4.58 7.72 15.53
N THR A 106 3.98 6.97 14.60
CA THR A 106 4.28 5.56 14.37
C THR A 106 5.46 5.41 13.42
N PHE A 107 6.35 4.48 13.74
CA PHE A 107 7.56 4.19 12.96
C PHE A 107 7.53 2.73 12.51
N TRP A 108 7.53 2.51 11.20
CA TRP A 108 7.70 1.17 10.62
C TRP A 108 9.17 0.96 10.30
N GLN A 109 9.89 0.32 11.21
CA GLN A 109 11.33 0.15 11.10
C GLN A 109 11.71 -0.70 9.88
N GLY A 110 12.84 -0.35 9.27
CA GLY A 110 13.40 -1.07 8.13
C GLY A 110 14.30 -2.25 8.51
N ASP A 111 14.70 -2.39 9.78
CA ASP A 111 15.74 -3.33 10.22
C ASP A 111 15.43 -4.79 9.88
N ASP A 112 14.21 -5.25 10.16
CA ASP A 112 13.78 -6.60 9.81
C ASP A 112 13.74 -6.81 8.29
N TYR A 113 13.26 -5.81 7.55
CA TYR A 113 13.25 -5.85 6.09
C TYR A 113 14.67 -5.99 5.53
N ASP A 114 15.59 -5.20 6.07
CA ASP A 114 16.97 -5.14 5.67
C ASP A 114 17.75 -6.41 6.04
N HIS A 115 17.49 -6.96 7.23
CA HIS A 115 18.04 -8.23 7.68
C HIS A 115 17.67 -9.36 6.71
N TRP A 116 16.39 -9.50 6.40
CA TRP A 116 15.92 -10.56 5.51
C TRP A 116 16.38 -10.37 4.06
N CYS A 117 16.42 -9.14 3.54
CA CYS A 117 17.02 -8.85 2.24
C CYS A 117 18.48 -9.35 2.16
N ARG A 118 19.29 -9.07 3.18
CA ARG A 118 20.69 -9.54 3.26
C ARG A 118 20.78 -11.06 3.33
N GLU A 119 19.90 -11.71 4.10
CA GLU A 119 19.85 -13.18 4.19
C GLU A 119 19.51 -13.83 2.84
N PHE A 120 18.58 -13.24 2.07
CA PHE A 120 18.27 -13.72 0.72
C PHE A 120 19.44 -13.51 -0.25
N GLU A 121 20.11 -12.36 -0.20
CA GLU A 121 21.31 -12.07 -1.00
C GLU A 121 22.44 -13.06 -0.71
N LYS A 122 22.71 -13.33 0.57
CA LYS A 122 23.72 -14.30 1.00
C LYS A 122 23.44 -15.69 0.45
N ARG A 123 22.22 -16.20 0.65
CA ARG A 123 21.80 -17.53 0.14
C ARG A 123 21.90 -17.62 -1.38
N ARG A 124 21.57 -16.52 -2.09
CA ARG A 124 21.70 -16.44 -3.54
C ARG A 124 23.17 -16.59 -3.97
N GLY A 125 24.08 -15.86 -3.31
CA GLY A 125 25.52 -15.94 -3.57
C GLY A 125 26.08 -17.35 -3.37
N GLU A 126 25.74 -18.01 -2.26
CA GLU A 126 26.17 -19.38 -1.95
C GLU A 126 25.70 -20.40 -2.98
N MET A 127 24.47 -20.25 -3.50
CA MET A 127 23.93 -21.16 -4.51
C MET A 127 24.52 -20.90 -5.91
N GLN A 128 24.74 -19.63 -6.28
CA GLN A 128 25.34 -19.26 -7.57
C GLN A 128 26.75 -19.82 -7.73
N GLN A 129 27.55 -19.85 -6.66
CA GLN A 129 28.91 -20.40 -6.67
C GLN A 129 28.95 -21.91 -7.00
N ARG A 130 27.87 -22.66 -6.77
CA ARG A 130 27.84 -24.11 -7.02
C ARG A 130 27.71 -24.47 -8.50
N GLY A 131 27.11 -23.60 -9.33
CA GLY A 131 27.04 -23.78 -10.79
C GLY A 131 26.26 -25.00 -11.31
N THR A 132 25.48 -25.71 -10.48
CA THR A 132 24.75 -26.92 -10.91
C THR A 132 23.30 -26.63 -11.35
N GLN A 133 22.70 -27.50 -12.16
CA GLN A 133 21.29 -27.41 -12.54
C GLN A 133 20.35 -27.47 -11.31
N ALA A 134 20.71 -28.26 -10.29
CA ALA A 134 20.00 -28.32 -9.03
C ALA A 134 20.07 -26.97 -8.28
N ALA A 135 21.25 -26.33 -8.27
CA ALA A 135 21.42 -25.00 -7.69
C ALA A 135 20.60 -23.94 -8.45
N HIS A 136 20.53 -24.02 -9.78
CA HIS A 136 19.68 -23.14 -10.59
C HIS A 136 18.18 -23.29 -10.24
N LYS A 137 17.67 -24.53 -10.12
CA LYS A 137 16.29 -24.77 -9.69
C LYS A 137 16.02 -24.29 -8.26
N ALA A 138 17.00 -24.45 -7.36
CA ALA A 138 16.92 -23.93 -6.00
C ALA A 138 16.88 -22.39 -5.95
N LEU A 139 17.68 -21.73 -6.78
CA LEU A 139 17.67 -20.26 -6.94
C LEU A 139 16.31 -19.74 -7.39
N LEU A 140 15.67 -20.39 -8.36
CA LEU A 140 14.32 -20.01 -8.81
C LEU A 140 13.29 -20.13 -7.68
N ARG A 141 13.35 -21.20 -6.88
CA ARG A 141 12.46 -21.38 -5.72
C ARG A 141 12.72 -20.33 -4.63
N LEU A 142 14.00 -20.03 -4.38
CA LEU A 142 14.40 -19.00 -3.42
C LEU A 142 13.89 -17.63 -3.85
N GLY A 143 14.02 -17.27 -5.13
CA GLY A 143 13.51 -16.01 -5.67
C GLY A 143 12.00 -15.86 -5.50
N LYS A 144 11.22 -16.90 -5.78
CA LYS A 144 9.76 -16.89 -5.54
C LYS A 144 9.42 -16.71 -4.06
N ARG A 145 10.17 -17.37 -3.17
CA ARG A 145 9.99 -17.24 -1.71
C ARG A 145 10.32 -15.83 -1.23
N GLU A 146 11.40 -15.25 -1.72
CA GLU A 146 11.81 -13.87 -1.43
C GLU A 146 10.75 -12.87 -1.89
N GLU A 147 10.26 -13.01 -3.12
CA GLU A 147 9.20 -12.17 -3.67
C GLU A 147 7.92 -12.26 -2.83
N ALA A 148 7.48 -13.47 -2.50
CA ALA A 148 6.30 -13.69 -1.67
C ALA A 148 6.47 -13.09 -0.26
N TRP A 149 7.64 -13.26 0.35
CA TRP A 149 7.94 -12.69 1.66
C TRP A 149 7.95 -11.16 1.62
N ARG A 150 8.65 -10.54 0.66
CA ARG A 150 8.69 -9.07 0.49
C ARG A 150 7.29 -8.51 0.27
N LYS A 151 6.51 -9.16 -0.59
CA LYS A 151 5.11 -8.79 -0.86
C LYS A 151 4.28 -8.82 0.43
N GLN A 152 4.37 -9.89 1.22
CA GLN A 152 3.64 -10.01 2.47
C GLN A 152 4.05 -8.94 3.48
N TYR A 153 5.35 -8.72 3.65
CA TYR A 153 5.88 -7.72 4.57
C TYR A 153 5.34 -6.32 4.28
N ILE A 154 5.38 -5.89 3.01
CA ILE A 154 4.86 -4.58 2.61
C ILE A 154 3.34 -4.51 2.74
N HIS A 155 2.62 -5.61 2.47
CA HIS A 155 1.17 -5.64 2.71
C HIS A 155 0.81 -5.48 4.18
N THR A 156 1.60 -6.04 5.10
CA THR A 156 1.41 -5.86 6.55
C THR A 156 1.55 -4.39 6.92
N ILE A 157 2.65 -3.74 6.51
CA ILE A 157 2.84 -2.29 6.76
C ILE A 157 1.71 -1.47 6.13
N ALA A 158 1.31 -1.77 4.90
CA ALA A 158 0.21 -1.06 4.25
C ALA A 158 -1.11 -1.20 5.03
N ASN A 159 -1.41 -2.38 5.59
CA ASN A 159 -2.60 -2.59 6.41
C ASN A 159 -2.52 -1.80 7.73
N GLU A 160 -1.37 -1.82 8.40
CA GLU A 160 -1.16 -1.08 9.64
C GLU A 160 -1.31 0.42 9.42
N LEU A 161 -0.74 0.95 8.34
CA LEU A 161 -0.84 2.36 7.97
C LEU A 161 -2.29 2.78 7.70
N VAL A 162 -3.04 1.98 6.94
CA VAL A 162 -4.47 2.25 6.69
C VAL A 162 -5.27 2.15 8.00
N SER A 163 -4.93 1.19 8.88
CA SER A 163 -5.60 1.05 10.18
C SER A 163 -5.35 2.25 11.08
N GLU A 164 -4.11 2.77 11.12
CA GLU A 164 -3.76 3.98 11.86
C GLU A 164 -4.51 5.21 11.34
N ALA A 165 -4.65 5.36 10.02
CA ALA A 165 -5.43 6.44 9.44
C ALA A 165 -6.91 6.38 9.87
N VAL A 166 -7.50 5.18 9.85
CA VAL A 166 -8.89 4.98 10.29
C VAL A 166 -9.06 5.20 11.79
N GLU A 167 -8.12 4.72 12.62
CA GLU A 167 -8.15 4.90 14.08
C GLU A 167 -8.08 6.37 14.50
N HIS A 168 -7.39 7.20 13.70
CA HIS A 168 -7.27 8.63 13.92
C HIS A 168 -8.25 9.48 13.11
N ASP A 169 -9.32 8.89 12.56
CA ASP A 169 -10.36 9.58 11.78
C ASP A 169 -9.77 10.46 10.66
N CYS A 170 -8.75 9.96 9.96
CA CYS A 170 -8.08 10.68 8.86
C CYS A 170 -8.83 10.49 7.55
N ASP A 171 -9.17 11.58 6.86
CA ASP A 171 -9.80 11.57 5.54
C ASP A 171 -8.78 11.30 4.41
N VAL A 172 -7.51 11.67 4.65
CA VAL A 172 -6.46 11.64 3.65
C VAL A 172 -5.14 11.10 4.22
N ILE A 173 -4.51 10.19 3.49
CA ILE A 173 -3.11 9.80 3.67
C ILE A 173 -2.26 10.52 2.62
N ALA A 174 -1.32 11.34 3.05
CA ALA A 174 -0.42 12.08 2.17
C ALA A 174 0.99 11.49 2.19
N PHE A 175 1.51 11.12 1.02
CA PHE A 175 2.91 10.71 0.80
C PHE A 175 3.69 11.81 0.09
N GLU A 176 5.02 11.75 0.15
CA GLU A 176 5.82 12.49 -0.83
C GLU A 176 5.71 11.88 -2.24
N ASP A 177 5.92 12.71 -3.25
CA ASP A 177 6.08 12.26 -4.62
C ASP A 177 7.36 11.40 -4.77
N LEU A 178 7.18 10.21 -5.30
CA LEU A 178 8.22 9.18 -5.49
C LEU A 178 8.88 9.24 -6.88
N SER A 179 8.50 10.20 -7.73
CA SER A 179 8.98 10.32 -9.11
C SER A 179 10.51 10.40 -9.20
N ASP A 180 11.13 11.26 -8.38
CA ASP A 180 12.59 11.52 -8.38
C ASP A 180 13.31 10.87 -7.19
N ILE A 181 12.77 9.78 -6.64
CA ILE A 181 13.33 9.18 -5.43
C ILE A 181 14.74 8.61 -5.63
N ARG A 182 15.13 8.28 -6.87
CA ARG A 182 16.47 7.75 -7.18
C ARG A 182 17.53 8.83 -7.10
N GLU A 183 17.20 10.01 -7.61
CA GLU A 183 18.05 11.20 -7.61
C GLU A 183 18.20 11.74 -6.18
N ARG A 184 17.14 11.67 -5.38
CA ARG A 184 17.13 12.10 -3.97
C ARG A 184 17.87 11.14 -3.04
N LEU A 185 17.84 9.84 -3.32
CA LEU A 185 18.46 8.80 -2.50
C LEU A 185 19.48 7.97 -3.31
N PRO A 186 20.59 8.58 -3.79
CA PRO A 186 21.56 7.91 -4.66
C PRO A 186 22.30 6.76 -3.96
N HIS A 187 22.34 6.77 -2.63
CA HIS A 187 22.99 5.75 -1.81
C HIS A 187 22.02 4.70 -1.24
N ALA A 188 20.70 4.86 -1.45
CA ALA A 188 19.74 3.88 -0.99
C ALA A 188 19.86 2.59 -1.80
N LYS A 189 19.76 1.45 -1.11
CA LYS A 189 19.72 0.16 -1.79
C LYS A 189 18.43 0.06 -2.61
N TRP A 190 18.52 -0.61 -3.75
CA TRP A 190 17.41 -0.74 -4.69
C TRP A 190 16.12 -1.30 -4.06
N HIS A 191 16.24 -2.20 -3.10
CA HIS A 191 15.08 -2.81 -2.45
C HIS A 191 14.26 -1.83 -1.61
N HIS A 192 14.84 -0.71 -1.15
CA HIS A 192 14.08 0.35 -0.48
C HIS A 192 13.25 1.13 -1.49
N VAL A 193 13.84 1.55 -2.61
CA VAL A 193 13.12 2.26 -3.68
C VAL A 193 11.94 1.43 -4.19
N TRP A 194 12.14 0.11 -4.33
CA TRP A 194 11.06 -0.80 -4.67
C TRP A 194 10.00 -0.90 -3.56
N ALA A 195 10.42 -0.99 -2.29
CA ALA A 195 9.51 -1.07 -1.16
C ALA A 195 8.61 0.17 -1.05
N PHE A 196 9.16 1.37 -1.21
CA PHE A 196 8.41 2.63 -1.16
C PHE A 196 7.31 2.70 -2.21
N ARG A 197 7.65 2.39 -3.46
CA ARG A 197 6.69 2.38 -4.57
C ARG A 197 5.59 1.35 -4.33
N ARG A 198 5.96 0.17 -3.83
CA ARG A 198 5.02 -0.91 -3.55
C ARG A 198 4.12 -0.61 -2.36
N LEU A 199 4.66 0.04 -1.33
CA LEU A 199 3.90 0.50 -0.18
C LEU A 199 2.86 1.53 -0.60
N PHE A 200 3.26 2.54 -1.37
CA PHE A 200 2.33 3.52 -1.94
C PHE A 200 1.23 2.83 -2.75
N GLU A 201 1.59 1.98 -3.72
CA GLU A 201 0.63 1.21 -4.53
C GLU A 201 -0.37 0.44 -3.66
N TYR A 202 0.10 -0.24 -2.61
CA TYR A 202 -0.75 -1.03 -1.74
C TYR A 202 -1.68 -0.17 -0.89
N VAL A 203 -1.21 0.98 -0.40
CA VAL A 203 -2.05 1.92 0.34
C VAL A 203 -3.07 2.58 -0.58
N SER A 204 -2.68 2.95 -1.81
CA SER A 204 -3.56 3.60 -2.80
C SER A 204 -4.80 2.78 -3.14
N TYR A 205 -4.73 1.45 -3.15
CA TYR A 205 -5.92 0.63 -3.40
C TYR A 205 -6.64 0.19 -2.11
N LYS A 206 -5.95 0.09 -0.96
CA LYS A 206 -6.56 -0.36 0.31
C LYS A 206 -7.26 0.75 1.07
N ALA A 207 -6.70 1.95 1.10
CA ALA A 207 -7.25 3.07 1.86
C ALA A 207 -8.64 3.50 1.36
N PRO A 208 -8.90 3.60 0.03
CA PRO A 208 -10.23 3.96 -0.46
C PRO A 208 -11.31 2.93 -0.11
N GLU A 209 -10.94 1.66 0.10
CA GLU A 209 -11.89 0.66 0.59
C GLU A 209 -12.42 0.98 2.00
N GLN A 210 -11.68 1.78 2.77
CA GLN A 210 -12.01 2.26 4.11
C GLN A 210 -12.47 3.73 4.12
N GLY A 211 -12.73 4.34 2.95
CA GLY A 211 -13.15 5.74 2.86
C GLY A 211 -12.02 6.76 3.03
N VAL A 212 -10.76 6.32 3.02
CA VAL A 212 -9.59 7.20 3.16
C VAL A 212 -8.94 7.41 1.79
N SER A 213 -8.81 8.67 1.38
CA SER A 213 -8.15 9.03 0.11
C SER A 213 -6.63 9.03 0.25
N VAL A 214 -5.91 8.86 -0.87
CA VAL A 214 -4.44 8.79 -0.88
C VAL A 214 -3.88 9.78 -1.89
N GLU A 215 -2.97 10.63 -1.43
CA GLU A 215 -2.48 11.78 -2.18
C GLU A 215 -0.96 11.87 -2.13
N GLN A 216 -0.37 12.47 -3.16
CA GLN A 216 1.06 12.77 -3.19
C GLN A 216 1.31 14.28 -3.17
N VAL A 217 2.31 14.70 -2.38
CA VAL A 217 2.78 16.08 -2.33
C VAL A 217 4.20 16.20 -2.83
N GLU A 218 4.48 17.34 -3.44
CA GLU A 218 5.82 17.72 -3.88
C GLU A 218 6.83 17.57 -2.70
N PRO A 219 7.98 16.90 -2.88
CA PRO A 219 8.95 16.63 -1.81
C PRO A 219 9.81 17.82 -1.35
N THR A 220 9.78 18.96 -2.04
CA THR A 220 10.79 20.02 -1.85
C THR A 220 10.95 20.52 -0.39
N HIS A 221 12.11 20.32 0.25
CA HIS A 221 12.46 20.82 1.60
C HIS A 221 11.54 20.40 2.78
N THR A 222 10.80 19.29 2.68
CA THR A 222 9.99 18.75 3.82
C THR A 222 10.83 18.42 5.04
N SER A 223 12.04 17.89 4.84
CA SER A 223 12.93 17.45 5.93
C SER A 223 13.74 18.57 6.59
N GLN A 224 13.83 19.74 5.96
CA GLN A 224 14.59 20.91 6.45
C GLN A 224 13.68 21.99 7.04
N ARG A 225 12.37 21.91 6.79
CA ARG A 225 11.38 22.86 7.31
C ARG A 225 11.00 22.50 8.74
N CYS A 226 10.85 23.48 9.62
CA CYS A 226 10.28 23.26 10.94
C CYS A 226 8.77 23.01 10.83
N SER A 227 8.31 21.86 11.34
CA SER A 227 6.90 21.45 11.32
C SER A 227 6.00 22.24 12.28
N ARG A 228 6.57 23.01 13.21
CA ARG A 228 5.80 23.96 14.04
C ARG A 228 5.08 24.98 13.15
N THR A 229 3.76 25.05 13.30
CA THR A 229 2.88 25.89 12.48
C THR A 229 3.13 27.39 12.65
N ASP A 230 3.62 27.82 13.81
CA ASP A 230 4.00 29.20 14.15
C ASP A 230 5.43 29.57 13.75
N CYS A 231 6.27 28.59 13.36
CA CYS A 231 7.65 28.83 12.94
C CYS A 231 7.83 28.66 11.43
N GLY A 232 7.71 27.43 10.93
CA GLY A 232 7.87 27.14 9.51
C GLY A 232 9.22 27.55 8.89
N PHE A 233 10.28 27.71 9.69
CA PHE A 233 11.58 28.10 9.18
C PHE A 233 12.25 26.94 8.44
N THR A 234 12.82 27.20 7.26
CA THR A 234 13.53 26.21 6.46
C THR A 234 15.01 26.60 6.41
N HIS A 235 15.89 25.68 6.79
CA HIS A 235 17.33 25.87 6.80
C HIS A 235 18.03 24.51 6.68
N ASP A 236 19.13 24.44 5.96
CA ASP A 236 19.91 23.23 5.73
C ASP A 236 20.47 22.64 7.03
N GLY A 237 20.98 23.49 7.92
CA GLY A 237 21.44 23.14 9.26
C GLY A 237 20.35 22.68 10.24
N ASN A 238 19.07 22.67 9.86
CA ASN A 238 18.02 22.18 10.75
C ASN A 238 18.03 20.64 10.91
N ARG A 239 18.68 19.91 9.99
CA ARG A 239 18.73 18.44 10.03
C ARG A 239 20.17 17.94 10.08
N GLN A 240 20.43 17.03 11.01
CA GLN A 240 21.68 16.29 11.11
C GLN A 240 21.38 14.80 11.29
N GLY A 241 21.47 14.03 10.21
CA GLY A 241 21.08 12.62 10.21
C GLY A 241 19.60 12.43 10.56
N GLU A 242 19.34 11.72 11.65
CA GLU A 242 17.99 11.44 12.19
C GLU A 242 17.51 12.51 13.18
N HIS A 243 18.36 13.45 13.56
CA HIS A 243 18.02 14.52 14.48
C HIS A 243 17.61 15.78 13.71
N PHE A 244 16.56 16.43 14.18
CA PHE A 244 16.12 17.74 13.71
C PHE A 244 16.12 18.73 14.86
N GLU A 245 16.73 19.89 14.65
CA GLU A 245 16.71 21.05 15.55
C GLU A 245 16.49 22.32 14.72
N CYS A 246 15.38 23.03 14.95
CA CYS A 246 15.12 24.26 14.24
C CYS A 246 16.02 25.41 14.75
N GLN A 247 16.93 25.89 13.90
CA GLN A 247 17.88 26.97 14.20
C GLN A 247 17.23 28.34 14.52
N LYS A 248 15.92 28.49 14.29
CA LYS A 248 15.16 29.72 14.62
C LYS A 248 14.41 29.63 15.96
N CYS A 249 13.85 28.48 16.30
CA CYS A 249 12.94 28.34 17.44
C CYS A 249 13.35 27.26 18.46
N GLY A 250 14.45 26.55 18.23
CA GLY A 250 14.95 25.49 19.11
C GLY A 250 14.05 24.25 19.18
N TYR A 251 13.13 24.07 18.23
CA TYR A 251 12.24 22.90 18.23
C TYR A 251 13.01 21.65 17.80
N GLU A 252 12.99 20.64 18.65
CA GLU A 252 13.73 19.38 18.48
C GLU A 252 12.80 18.17 18.38
N LEU A 253 13.13 17.25 17.47
CA LEU A 253 12.46 15.97 17.27
C LEU A 253 13.25 15.07 16.30
N ASN A 254 12.78 13.85 16.07
CA ASN A 254 13.28 13.01 14.99
C ASN A 254 12.98 13.66 13.62
N ALA A 255 13.95 13.63 12.71
CA ALA A 255 13.89 14.30 11.41
C ALA A 255 12.83 13.72 10.47
N ASP A 256 12.63 12.40 10.48
CA ASP A 256 11.65 11.73 9.64
C ASP A 256 10.23 12.00 10.18
N TYR A 257 10.07 12.06 11.51
CA TYR A 257 8.81 12.52 12.13
C TYR A 257 8.48 13.99 11.81
N ASN A 258 9.50 14.86 11.80
CA ASN A 258 9.33 16.24 11.35
C ASN A 258 8.90 16.31 9.88
N ALA A 259 9.52 15.49 9.02
CA ALA A 259 9.17 15.40 7.61
C ALA A 259 7.72 14.93 7.42
N ALA A 260 7.29 13.88 8.12
CA ALA A 260 5.93 13.35 8.10
C ALA A 260 4.90 14.45 8.43
N LYS A 261 5.14 15.26 9.48
CA LYS A 261 4.28 16.42 9.79
C LYS A 261 4.26 17.46 8.67
N ASN A 262 5.42 17.78 8.10
CA ASN A 262 5.50 18.76 7.01
C ASN A 262 4.76 18.31 5.75
N ILE A 263 4.73 17.00 5.47
CA ILE A 263 3.97 16.40 4.36
C ILE A 263 2.47 16.66 4.55
N GLY A 264 1.93 16.35 5.73
CA GLY A 264 0.53 16.63 6.05
C GLY A 264 0.17 18.13 5.96
N VAL A 265 1.02 18.99 6.54
CA VAL A 265 0.84 20.46 6.47
C VAL A 265 0.87 20.97 5.03
N ARG A 266 1.73 20.39 4.18
CA ARG A 266 1.84 20.78 2.77
C ARG A 266 0.59 20.44 1.99
N TYR A 267 0.04 19.25 2.20
CA TYR A 267 -1.22 18.85 1.60
C TYR A 267 -2.34 19.83 1.99
N ALA A 268 -2.51 20.06 3.29
CA ALA A 268 -3.54 20.96 3.81
C ALA A 268 -3.43 22.38 3.22
N ARG A 269 -2.22 22.93 3.12
CA ARG A 269 -1.98 24.26 2.52
C ARG A 269 -2.28 24.30 1.02
N LYS A 270 -1.90 23.27 0.26
CA LYS A 270 -2.17 23.17 -1.19
C LYS A 270 -3.68 23.17 -1.45
N ARG A 271 -4.44 22.43 -0.64
CA ARG A 271 -5.92 22.40 -0.70
C ARG A 271 -6.53 23.76 -0.38
N GLN A 272 -6.11 24.40 0.72
CA GLN A 272 -6.58 25.75 1.07
C GLN A 272 -6.32 26.78 -0.03
N HIS A 273 -5.15 26.72 -0.69
CA HIS A 273 -4.85 27.59 -1.82
C HIS A 273 -5.79 27.31 -3.00
N LYS A 274 -5.98 26.05 -3.38
CA LYS A 274 -6.92 25.65 -4.44
C LYS A 274 -8.33 26.19 -4.19
N LEU A 275 -8.87 25.96 -2.98
CA LEU A 275 -10.21 26.42 -2.57
C LEU A 275 -10.35 27.95 -2.63
N ARG A 276 -9.29 28.70 -2.32
CA ARG A 276 -9.29 30.17 -2.42
C ARG A 276 -9.15 30.68 -3.85
N SER A 277 -8.52 29.91 -4.73
CA SER A 277 -8.26 30.28 -6.13
C SER A 277 -9.35 29.86 -7.11
N SER A 278 -10.23 28.92 -6.74
CA SER A 278 -11.39 28.55 -7.55
C SER A 278 -12.36 29.73 -7.64
N PRO A 279 -12.76 30.18 -8.85
CA PRO A 279 -13.72 31.27 -8.99
C PRO A 279 -15.05 30.83 -8.36
N LYS A 280 -15.55 31.64 -7.41
CA LYS A 280 -16.94 31.52 -6.96
C LYS A 280 -17.83 31.78 -8.18
N SER A 281 -18.57 30.76 -8.60
CA SER A 281 -19.61 30.89 -9.64
C SER A 281 -20.66 31.90 -9.22
#